data_AF-A0A833ZF31-F1
#
_entry.id   AF-A0A833ZF31-F1
#
_cell.length_a   1.000
_cell.length_b   1.000
_cell.length_c   1.000
_cell.angle_alpha   90.00
_cell.angle_beta   90.00
_cell.angle_gamma   90.00
#
_symmetry.space_group_name_H-M   'P 1'
#
loop_
_entity.id
_entity.type
_entity.pdbx_description
1 polymer ?
#
loop_
_entity_poly.entity_id
_entity_poly.type
_entity_poly.pdbx_seq_one_letter_code
_entity_poly.pdbx_strand_id
1 'polypeptide(L)'
;MIKFAHQNVWSQDAALMFSNLGMLEILTPIPDSVFPAFDFQKCLVNIQAVLMDPQLQVDVCKVELLQGEFENKMYVIDMNSKLELTALMIPRPGTSPIPLAVVSNPHSVGLQAIIYEDGYTYGGNTKHKLNISLRQQHHSGRADPNFTSSIKRPTMSTITLDIANKEISCVDLKPLTALISIGCDLKKKIVIQNKISACYKGILDPVALQDNYTYVIEKEAYDPQFQGQMANKDLLVSYRYEELGCPLLVFYDTPWKPVVELWREEKFQEVMEAEYVLLELNGLFTYTYSLTAGTALCRAQPQNWTSIMWNASEERPFAWDREVNYVSCHDPNNNAPLKWPEVPYQILGGRTANKVIFNQRNGIYIFFISVVDPYYSYCHLETTFSVYVYGAFPLPFSHSAIITTLLVVATLLSVWLAYMVPKLLHMEQGHRFRGFWVGLCRRCRQSCACFR
;
A
#
# COMPACT_ATOMS: atom_id res chain seq x y z
N MET A 1 21.59 -58.24 -11.47
CA MET A 1 21.32 -58.55 -10.05
C MET A 1 22.52 -58.07 -9.26
N ILE A 2 22.38 -57.00 -8.47
CA ILE A 2 23.49 -56.43 -7.68
C ILE A 2 23.89 -57.47 -6.64
N LYS A 3 25.09 -58.03 -6.76
CA LYS A 3 25.63 -58.99 -5.80
C LYS A 3 26.50 -58.22 -4.82
N PHE A 4 26.02 -58.04 -3.58
CA PHE A 4 26.87 -57.55 -2.51
C PHE A 4 27.91 -58.63 -2.20
N ALA A 5 29.19 -58.32 -2.42
CA ALA A 5 30.26 -59.28 -2.25
C ALA A 5 30.29 -59.78 -0.79
N HIS A 6 30.27 -61.11 -0.63
CA HIS A 6 30.56 -61.85 0.60
C HIS A 6 29.51 -61.85 1.72
N GLN A 7 28.27 -61.43 1.45
CA GLN A 7 27.22 -61.51 2.47
C GLN A 7 25.91 -62.09 1.88
N ASN A 8 25.42 -63.19 2.48
CA ASN A 8 24.05 -63.67 2.28
C ASN A 8 23.09 -62.71 3.01
N VAL A 9 22.99 -61.46 2.55
CA VAL A 9 22.19 -60.42 3.22
C VAL A 9 20.69 -60.61 2.96
N TRP A 10 20.35 -61.35 1.90
CA TRP A 10 18.97 -61.54 1.47
C TRP A 10 18.33 -62.74 2.20
N SER A 11 17.64 -62.47 3.32
CA SER A 11 16.66 -63.40 3.91
C SER A 11 15.23 -62.89 3.62
N GLN A 12 14.23 -63.77 3.64
CA GLN A 12 12.82 -63.37 3.45
C GLN A 12 12.32 -62.41 4.54
N ASP A 13 12.96 -62.44 5.72
CA ASP A 13 12.56 -61.66 6.89
C ASP A 13 13.40 -60.38 7.08
N ALA A 14 14.28 -60.06 6.13
CA ALA A 14 15.12 -58.87 6.19
C ALA A 14 14.33 -57.58 5.87
N ALA A 15 14.48 -56.56 6.71
CA ALA A 15 13.92 -55.24 6.49
C ALA A 15 14.95 -54.28 5.89
N LEU A 16 14.52 -53.43 4.96
CA LEU A 16 15.35 -52.48 4.23
C LEU A 16 14.94 -51.06 4.58
N MET A 17 15.88 -50.22 5.02
CA MET A 17 15.62 -48.82 5.35
C MET A 17 16.77 -47.92 4.88
N PHE A 18 16.47 -46.75 4.33
CA PHE A 18 17.50 -45.74 4.09
C PHE A 18 17.74 -44.92 5.35
N SER A 19 18.97 -44.95 5.88
CA SER A 19 19.35 -44.15 7.05
C SER A 19 19.83 -42.75 6.66
N ASN A 20 20.39 -42.60 5.45
CA ASN A 20 20.84 -41.34 4.85
C ASN A 20 20.81 -41.43 3.32
N LEU A 21 21.03 -40.31 2.62
CA LEU A 21 21.22 -40.28 1.16
C LEU A 21 22.33 -41.26 0.74
N GLY A 22 21.97 -42.28 -0.05
CA GLY A 22 22.91 -43.30 -0.54
C GLY A 22 23.29 -44.40 0.46
N MET A 23 22.81 -44.36 1.71
CA MET A 23 23.09 -45.36 2.75
C MET A 23 21.87 -46.22 3.04
N LEU A 24 21.96 -47.51 2.69
CA LEU A 24 20.93 -48.51 2.95
C LEU A 24 21.31 -49.33 4.17
N GLU A 25 20.44 -49.34 5.15
CA GLU A 25 20.52 -50.20 6.33
C GLU A 25 19.63 -51.43 6.09
N ILE A 26 20.24 -52.62 6.20
CA ILE A 26 19.57 -53.90 6.08
C ILE A 26 19.55 -54.55 7.46
N LEU A 27 18.34 -54.80 7.97
CA LEU A 27 18.10 -55.36 9.29
C LEU A 27 17.63 -56.80 9.14
N THR A 28 18.44 -57.75 9.58
CA THR A 28 18.09 -59.18 9.54
C THR A 28 17.78 -59.66 10.96
N PRO A 29 16.56 -60.18 11.23
CA PRO A 29 16.23 -60.69 12.54
C PRO A 29 17.03 -61.97 12.85
N ILE A 30 17.64 -62.02 14.03
CA ILE A 30 18.32 -63.19 14.58
C ILE A 30 17.57 -63.61 15.85
N PRO A 31 17.04 -64.85 15.91
CA PRO A 31 16.37 -65.34 17.11
C PRO A 31 17.36 -65.46 18.28
N ASP A 32 16.99 -64.94 19.44
CA ASP A 32 17.74 -65.13 20.68
C ASP A 32 17.59 -66.60 21.14
N SER A 33 18.69 -67.24 21.54
CA SER A 33 18.70 -68.65 21.95
C SER A 33 18.11 -68.89 23.35
N VAL A 34 17.90 -67.83 24.13
CA VAL A 34 17.51 -67.86 25.54
C VAL A 34 16.12 -67.22 25.76
N PHE A 35 15.71 -66.25 24.94
CA PHE A 35 14.41 -65.57 25.06
C PHE A 35 13.60 -65.61 23.76
N PRO A 36 12.24 -65.59 23.81
CA PRO A 36 11.39 -65.47 22.63
C PRO A 36 11.38 -64.03 22.08
N ALA A 37 12.57 -63.48 21.87
CA ALA A 37 12.83 -62.16 21.32
C ALA A 37 13.76 -62.30 20.10
N PHE A 38 13.74 -61.30 19.23
CA PHE A 38 14.64 -61.21 18.09
C PHE A 38 15.63 -60.08 18.34
N ASP A 39 16.91 -60.37 18.13
CA ASP A 39 17.93 -59.34 17.93
C ASP A 39 18.00 -59.00 16.43
N PHE A 40 18.64 -57.90 16.07
CA PHE A 40 18.76 -57.46 14.67
C PHE A 40 20.22 -57.29 14.27
N GLN A 41 20.65 -58.06 13.29
CA GLN A 41 21.92 -57.82 12.63
C GLN A 41 21.77 -56.65 11.67
N LYS A 42 22.55 -55.60 11.90
CA LYS A 42 22.57 -54.39 11.08
C LYS A 42 23.68 -54.50 10.04
N CYS A 43 23.34 -54.42 8.76
CA CYS A 43 24.29 -54.25 7.68
C CYS A 43 24.09 -52.89 7.01
N LEU A 44 25.14 -52.07 7.01
CA LEU A 44 25.14 -50.77 6.36
C LEU A 44 25.80 -50.90 5.00
N VAL A 45 25.04 -50.62 3.95
CA VAL A 45 25.49 -50.65 2.56
C VAL A 45 25.53 -49.23 2.03
N ASN A 46 26.72 -48.79 1.64
CA ASN A 46 26.85 -47.59 0.83
C ASN A 46 26.49 -47.94 -0.62
N ILE A 47 25.25 -47.64 -1.01
CA ILE A 47 24.77 -47.89 -2.37
C ILE A 47 25.62 -47.14 -3.40
N GLN A 48 26.13 -45.95 -3.08
CA GLN A 48 26.99 -45.18 -4.00
C GLN A 48 28.27 -45.94 -4.32
N ALA A 49 28.95 -46.49 -3.31
CA ALA A 49 30.17 -47.27 -3.53
C ALA A 49 29.91 -48.54 -4.35
N VAL A 50 28.74 -49.18 -4.12
CA VAL A 50 28.34 -50.38 -4.87
C VAL A 50 28.02 -50.04 -6.32
N LEU A 51 27.31 -48.94 -6.58
CA LEU A 51 26.95 -48.52 -7.93
C LEU A 51 28.13 -47.98 -8.73
N MET A 52 29.18 -47.50 -8.06
CA MET A 52 30.43 -47.07 -8.69
C MET A 52 31.42 -48.22 -8.93
N ASP A 53 31.03 -49.48 -8.71
CA ASP A 53 31.86 -50.64 -9.03
C ASP A 53 32.21 -50.63 -10.54
N PRO A 54 33.51 -50.70 -10.92
CA PRO A 54 33.93 -50.76 -12.33
C PRO A 54 33.25 -51.88 -13.14
N GLN A 55 32.81 -52.96 -12.49
CA GLN A 55 32.09 -54.06 -13.14
C GLN A 55 30.68 -53.67 -13.61
N LEU A 56 30.08 -52.62 -13.04
CA LEU A 56 28.75 -52.15 -13.42
C LEU A 56 28.75 -51.20 -14.62
N GLN A 57 29.93 -50.80 -15.13
CA GLN A 57 30.09 -49.94 -16.32
C GLN A 57 29.20 -48.68 -16.28
N VAL A 58 29.08 -48.04 -15.12
CA VAL A 58 28.29 -46.80 -15.00
C VAL A 58 29.04 -45.66 -15.68
N ASP A 59 28.39 -45.02 -16.65
CA ASP A 59 28.93 -43.86 -17.39
C ASP A 59 29.31 -42.72 -16.43
N VAL A 60 30.40 -42.01 -16.73
CA VAL A 60 30.87 -40.88 -15.91
C VAL A 60 29.92 -39.69 -16.05
N CYS A 61 29.71 -38.96 -14.94
CA CYS A 61 28.83 -37.80 -14.94
C CYS A 61 29.18 -36.81 -16.07
N LYS A 62 28.20 -36.58 -16.96
CA LYS A 62 28.37 -35.77 -18.18
C LYS A 62 28.57 -34.28 -17.92
N VAL A 63 28.39 -33.83 -16.68
CA VAL A 63 28.53 -32.44 -16.25
C VAL A 63 29.74 -32.32 -15.33
N GLU A 64 30.55 -31.30 -15.59
CA GLU A 64 31.70 -30.96 -14.75
C GLU A 64 31.32 -29.95 -13.67
N LEU A 65 30.53 -28.94 -14.03
CA LEU A 65 30.12 -27.87 -13.12
C LEU A 65 28.69 -27.42 -13.40
N LEU A 66 27.92 -27.21 -12.33
CA LEU A 66 26.66 -26.50 -12.34
C LEU A 66 26.65 -25.55 -11.15
N GLN A 67 26.56 -24.25 -11.40
CA GLN A 67 26.56 -23.23 -10.34
C GLN A 67 25.65 -22.06 -10.70
N GLY A 68 25.10 -21.40 -9.69
CA GLY A 68 24.27 -20.21 -9.88
C GLY A 68 24.25 -19.37 -8.62
N GLU A 69 24.22 -18.05 -8.78
CA GLU A 69 24.26 -17.12 -7.64
C GLU A 69 23.01 -17.20 -6.76
N PHE A 70 21.94 -17.83 -7.26
CA PHE A 70 20.66 -17.91 -6.58
C PHE A 70 20.55 -19.09 -5.60
N GLU A 71 21.51 -20.00 -5.58
CA GLU A 71 21.42 -21.21 -4.77
C GLU A 71 21.19 -20.88 -3.28
N ASN A 72 20.20 -21.54 -2.68
CA ASN A 72 19.81 -21.40 -1.28
C ASN A 72 19.40 -19.97 -0.87
N LYS A 73 18.97 -19.15 -1.82
CA LYS A 73 18.45 -17.79 -1.56
C LYS A 73 16.93 -17.72 -1.74
N MET A 74 16.34 -16.76 -1.04
CA MET A 74 14.93 -16.38 -1.21
C MET A 74 14.85 -15.08 -2.01
N TYR A 75 13.98 -15.07 -3.02
CA TYR A 75 13.67 -13.90 -3.82
C TYR A 75 12.19 -13.56 -3.71
N VAL A 76 11.87 -12.28 -3.86
CA VAL A 76 10.49 -11.79 -3.84
C VAL A 76 10.14 -11.23 -5.22
N ILE A 77 9.00 -11.65 -5.74
CA ILE A 77 8.38 -11.10 -6.95
C ILE A 77 7.08 -10.42 -6.53
N ASP A 78 7.09 -9.09 -6.55
CA ASP A 78 5.88 -8.30 -6.37
C ASP A 78 5.11 -8.17 -7.71
N MET A 79 3.92 -7.60 -7.66
CA MET A 79 3.10 -7.34 -8.85
C MET A 79 3.88 -6.57 -9.92
N ASN A 80 3.65 -6.95 -11.17
CA ASN A 80 4.30 -6.38 -12.36
C ASN A 80 5.85 -6.44 -12.35
N SER A 81 6.46 -7.14 -11.39
CA SER A 81 7.91 -7.22 -11.26
C SER A 81 8.46 -8.43 -12.01
N LYS A 82 9.69 -8.30 -12.50
CA LYS A 82 10.44 -9.38 -13.17
C LYS A 82 11.68 -9.71 -12.38
N LEU A 83 11.94 -11.00 -12.20
CA LEU A 83 13.16 -11.50 -11.56
C LEU A 83 14.00 -12.23 -12.60
N GLU A 84 15.28 -11.86 -12.69
CA GLU A 84 16.26 -12.49 -13.58
C GLU A 84 17.29 -13.22 -12.73
N LEU A 85 17.44 -14.51 -12.98
CA LEU A 85 18.43 -15.38 -12.36
C LEU A 85 19.38 -15.90 -13.44
N THR A 86 20.62 -16.16 -13.05
CA THR A 86 21.61 -16.74 -13.97
C THR A 86 22.29 -17.96 -13.36
N ALA A 87 22.61 -18.93 -14.21
CA ALA A 87 23.41 -20.09 -13.87
C ALA A 87 24.43 -20.39 -14.98
N LEU A 88 25.51 -21.04 -14.59
CA LEU A 88 26.57 -21.52 -15.46
C LEU A 88 26.61 -23.05 -15.39
N MET A 89 26.64 -23.67 -16.56
CA MET A 89 26.85 -25.11 -16.73
C MET A 89 28.08 -25.34 -17.62
N ILE A 90 28.94 -26.27 -17.19
CA ILE A 90 30.10 -26.72 -17.97
C ILE A 90 29.94 -28.24 -18.16
N PRO A 91 29.74 -28.71 -19.40
CA PRO A 91 29.69 -30.11 -19.71
C PRO A 91 31.10 -30.69 -19.81
N ARG A 92 31.21 -32.01 -19.70
CA ARG A 92 32.46 -32.70 -20.01
C ARG A 92 32.72 -32.67 -21.52
N PRO A 93 34.00 -32.77 -21.96
CA PRO A 93 34.33 -32.85 -23.38
C PRO A 93 33.53 -33.95 -24.10
N GLY A 94 32.92 -33.61 -25.23
CA GLY A 94 32.16 -34.56 -26.06
C GLY A 94 30.77 -34.93 -25.52
N THR A 95 30.30 -34.30 -24.45
CA THR A 95 28.93 -34.48 -23.94
C THR A 95 28.09 -33.24 -24.17
N SER A 96 26.77 -33.41 -24.25
CA SER A 96 25.81 -32.30 -24.41
C SER A 96 24.60 -32.50 -23.49
N PRO A 97 24.77 -32.35 -22.16
CA PRO A 97 23.68 -32.44 -21.19
C PRO A 97 22.68 -31.30 -21.39
N ILE A 98 21.40 -31.57 -21.13
CA ILE A 98 20.32 -30.59 -21.28
C ILE A 98 19.93 -30.09 -19.89
N PRO A 99 20.25 -28.84 -19.52
CA PRO A 99 19.82 -28.29 -18.26
C PRO A 99 18.33 -27.93 -18.31
N LEU A 100 17.60 -28.22 -17.22
CA LEU A 100 16.17 -28.02 -17.08
C LEU A 100 15.88 -27.15 -15.85
N ALA A 101 15.25 -26.00 -16.10
CA ALA A 101 14.66 -25.19 -15.05
C ALA A 101 13.19 -25.57 -14.88
N VAL A 102 12.75 -25.79 -13.65
CA VAL A 102 11.36 -26.10 -13.31
C VAL A 102 10.89 -25.29 -12.10
N VAL A 103 9.62 -24.92 -12.09
CA VAL A 103 8.97 -24.25 -10.95
C VAL A 103 7.97 -25.19 -10.29
N SER A 104 7.91 -25.19 -8.96
CA SER A 104 6.95 -26.04 -8.22
C SER A 104 5.50 -25.56 -8.29
N ASN A 105 5.27 -24.28 -8.62
CA ASN A 105 3.94 -23.71 -8.75
C ASN A 105 3.81 -22.91 -10.07
N PRO A 106 3.56 -23.60 -11.19
CA PRO A 106 3.44 -22.99 -12.51
C PRO A 106 2.13 -22.20 -12.70
N HIS A 107 1.17 -22.31 -11.78
CA HIS A 107 -0.07 -21.51 -11.81
C HIS A 107 0.16 -20.07 -11.35
N SER A 108 1.15 -19.86 -10.49
CA SER A 108 1.48 -18.55 -9.93
C SER A 108 2.70 -17.91 -10.59
N VAL A 109 3.69 -18.71 -10.99
CA VAL A 109 4.95 -18.24 -11.59
C VAL A 109 5.07 -18.68 -13.03
N GLY A 110 5.23 -17.71 -13.93
CA GLY A 110 5.67 -17.94 -15.30
C GLY A 110 7.19 -18.04 -15.38
N LEU A 111 7.66 -19.10 -16.04
CA LEU A 111 9.08 -19.41 -16.23
C LEU A 111 9.47 -19.21 -17.70
N GLN A 112 10.60 -18.54 -17.92
CA GLN A 112 11.27 -18.47 -19.21
C GLN A 112 12.77 -18.68 -19.02
N ALA A 113 13.29 -19.80 -19.53
CA ALA A 113 14.72 -20.09 -19.51
C ALA A 113 15.28 -20.01 -20.93
N ILE A 114 16.45 -19.38 -21.08
CA ILE A 114 17.20 -19.30 -22.33
C ILE A 114 18.62 -19.78 -22.04
N ILE A 115 19.10 -20.70 -22.86
CA ILE A 115 20.43 -21.30 -22.75
C ILE A 115 21.23 -20.87 -23.99
N TYR A 116 22.45 -20.40 -23.78
CA TYR A 116 23.37 -20.03 -24.87
C TYR A 116 24.82 -20.32 -24.48
N GLU A 117 25.68 -20.43 -25.47
CA GLU A 117 27.12 -20.61 -25.27
C GLU A 117 27.77 -19.28 -24.85
N ASP A 118 28.58 -19.34 -23.79
CA ASP A 118 29.26 -18.19 -23.15
C ASP A 118 30.78 -18.43 -23.12
N GLY A 119 31.32 -18.79 -24.28
CA GLY A 119 32.76 -19.01 -24.50
C GLY A 119 33.27 -20.36 -23.98
N TYR A 120 34.57 -20.41 -23.67
CA TYR A 120 35.28 -21.64 -23.30
C TYR A 120 36.00 -21.50 -21.94
N THR A 121 36.29 -22.62 -21.29
CA THR A 121 37.23 -22.69 -20.16
C THR A 121 38.67 -22.66 -20.65
N TYR A 122 39.64 -22.45 -19.75
CA TYR A 122 41.07 -22.58 -20.08
C TYR A 122 41.42 -23.98 -20.61
N GLY A 123 40.66 -25.00 -20.22
CA GLY A 123 40.78 -26.38 -20.71
C GLY A 123 40.07 -26.65 -22.05
N GLY A 124 39.43 -25.65 -22.66
CA GLY A 124 38.74 -25.78 -23.95
C GLY A 124 37.30 -26.28 -23.88
N ASN A 125 36.73 -26.50 -22.69
CA ASN A 125 35.33 -26.93 -22.55
C ASN A 125 34.38 -25.77 -22.84
N THR A 126 33.27 -26.04 -23.52
CA THR A 126 32.22 -25.03 -23.74
C THR A 126 31.60 -24.61 -22.43
N LYS A 127 31.29 -23.33 -22.29
CA LYS A 127 30.51 -22.79 -21.17
C LYS A 127 29.10 -22.53 -21.66
N HIS A 128 28.10 -22.99 -20.93
CA HIS A 128 26.72 -22.67 -21.21
C HIS A 128 26.17 -21.78 -20.11
N LYS A 129 25.64 -20.62 -20.49
CA LYS A 129 24.98 -19.71 -19.57
C LYS A 129 23.48 -19.83 -19.72
N LEU A 130 22.81 -19.87 -18.58
CA LEU A 130 21.37 -19.97 -18.45
C LEU A 130 20.83 -18.69 -17.88
N ASN A 131 19.98 -18.01 -18.65
CA ASN A 131 19.21 -16.86 -18.17
C ASN A 131 17.79 -17.33 -17.86
N ILE A 132 17.37 -17.19 -16.61
CA ILE A 132 16.07 -17.62 -16.10
C ILE A 132 15.28 -16.37 -15.70
N SER A 133 14.27 -16.04 -16.50
CA SER A 133 13.32 -14.95 -16.25
C SER A 133 12.07 -15.50 -15.59
N LEU A 134 11.78 -15.02 -14.39
CA LEU A 134 10.57 -15.30 -13.63
C LEU A 134 9.67 -14.07 -13.55
N ARG A 135 8.37 -14.29 -13.71
CA ARG A 135 7.33 -13.26 -13.52
C ARG A 135 6.05 -13.95 -13.06
N GLN A 136 5.08 -13.19 -12.58
CA GLN A 136 3.76 -13.75 -12.29
C GLN A 136 3.15 -14.37 -13.56
N GLN A 137 2.52 -15.54 -13.41
CA GLN A 137 2.00 -16.29 -14.54
C GLN A 137 0.92 -15.50 -15.31
N HIS A 138 0.09 -14.74 -14.61
CA HIS A 138 -0.92 -13.87 -15.22
C HIS A 138 -0.32 -12.83 -16.19
N HIS A 139 0.91 -12.37 -15.94
CA HIS A 139 1.63 -11.43 -16.81
C HIS A 139 2.64 -12.10 -17.75
N SER A 140 2.73 -13.44 -17.73
CA SER A 140 3.64 -14.16 -18.62
C SER A 140 3.14 -14.13 -20.07
N GLY A 141 1.82 -14.07 -20.28
CA GLY A 141 1.17 -14.11 -21.59
C GLY A 141 1.31 -15.46 -22.31
N ARG A 142 1.78 -16.50 -21.60
CA ARG A 142 2.09 -17.83 -22.17
C ARG A 142 1.20 -18.96 -21.67
N ALA A 143 0.31 -18.67 -20.71
CA ALA A 143 -0.62 -19.64 -20.14
C ALA A 143 -2.05 -19.25 -20.47
N ASP A 144 -2.91 -20.28 -20.57
CA ASP A 144 -4.35 -20.07 -20.64
C ASP A 144 -4.82 -19.31 -19.37
N PRO A 145 -5.73 -18.34 -19.48
CA PRO A 145 -6.27 -17.62 -18.31
C PRO A 145 -6.81 -18.55 -17.22
N ASN A 146 -7.37 -19.71 -17.59
CA ASN A 146 -7.88 -20.72 -16.66
C ASN A 146 -6.77 -21.48 -15.91
N PHE A 147 -5.50 -21.34 -16.34
CA PHE A 147 -4.32 -21.94 -15.72
C PHE A 147 -3.60 -20.96 -14.78
N THR A 148 -4.27 -19.91 -14.30
CA THR A 148 -3.66 -18.91 -13.41
C THR A 148 -4.26 -18.97 -12.01
N SER A 149 -3.42 -18.89 -10.98
CA SER A 149 -3.88 -18.67 -9.62
C SER A 149 -4.39 -17.25 -9.45
N SER A 150 -5.26 -17.00 -8.46
CA SER A 150 -5.73 -15.65 -8.14
C SER A 150 -4.56 -14.69 -7.91
N ILE A 151 -4.45 -13.67 -8.77
CA ILE A 151 -3.42 -12.62 -8.66
C ILE A 151 -3.51 -11.86 -7.33
N LYS A 152 -4.67 -11.84 -6.69
CA LYS A 152 -4.88 -11.11 -5.44
C LYS A 152 -4.14 -11.73 -4.26
N ARG A 153 -3.89 -13.05 -4.27
CA ARG A 153 -3.32 -13.79 -3.14
C ARG A 153 -1.82 -14.00 -3.30
N PRO A 154 -1.02 -13.78 -2.25
CA PRO A 154 0.38 -14.14 -2.25
C PRO A 154 0.54 -15.67 -2.32
N THR A 155 1.60 -16.13 -2.97
CA THR A 155 1.91 -17.55 -3.14
C THR A 155 3.40 -17.79 -3.03
N MET A 156 3.81 -19.04 -2.96
CA MET A 156 5.21 -19.44 -2.89
C MET A 156 5.49 -20.48 -3.96
N SER A 157 6.71 -20.43 -4.51
CA SER A 157 7.22 -21.40 -5.45
C SER A 157 8.70 -21.63 -5.21
N THR A 158 9.23 -22.71 -5.73
CA THR A 158 10.66 -23.02 -5.76
C THR A 158 11.07 -23.13 -7.21
N ILE A 159 12.20 -22.53 -7.58
CA ILE A 159 12.86 -22.76 -8.85
C ILE A 159 13.96 -23.78 -8.63
N THR A 160 13.93 -24.84 -9.44
CA THR A 160 14.95 -25.90 -9.42
C THR A 160 15.58 -25.95 -10.79
N LEU A 161 16.91 -25.87 -10.83
CA LEU A 161 17.71 -26.10 -12.02
C LEU A 161 18.49 -27.40 -11.83
N ASP A 162 18.22 -28.37 -12.71
CA ASP A 162 18.90 -29.67 -12.73
C ASP A 162 19.21 -30.08 -14.17
N ILE A 163 19.77 -31.27 -14.36
CA ILE A 163 20.16 -31.82 -15.64
C ILE A 163 19.18 -32.93 -16.04
N ALA A 164 18.66 -32.85 -17.27
CA ALA A 164 17.82 -33.90 -17.84
C ALA A 164 18.59 -35.21 -17.96
N ASN A 165 17.92 -36.33 -17.68
CA ASN A 165 18.50 -37.68 -17.79
C ASN A 165 19.82 -37.83 -17.03
N LYS A 166 19.88 -37.23 -15.84
CA LYS A 166 21.03 -37.30 -14.96
C LYS A 166 21.33 -38.76 -14.58
N GLU A 167 22.52 -39.22 -14.94
CA GLU A 167 23.00 -40.56 -14.63
C GLU A 167 23.29 -40.69 -13.13
N ILE A 168 23.27 -41.94 -12.65
CA ILE A 168 23.54 -42.25 -11.24
C ILE A 168 24.97 -41.82 -10.85
N SER A 169 25.88 -41.67 -11.80
CA SER A 169 27.23 -41.16 -11.56
C SER A 169 27.31 -39.70 -11.12
N CYS A 170 26.25 -38.91 -11.29
CA CYS A 170 26.20 -37.50 -10.92
C CYS A 170 25.68 -37.25 -9.48
N VAL A 171 25.92 -38.17 -8.53
CA VAL A 171 25.38 -38.07 -7.15
C VAL A 171 25.75 -36.75 -6.46
N ASP A 172 26.99 -36.31 -6.64
CA ASP A 172 27.52 -35.11 -5.98
C ASP A 172 27.03 -33.79 -6.60
N LEU A 173 26.47 -33.84 -7.81
CA LEU A 173 25.95 -32.68 -8.52
C LEU A 173 24.55 -32.35 -8.00
N LYS A 174 24.42 -31.60 -6.92
CA LYS A 174 23.10 -31.23 -6.38
C LYS A 174 22.35 -30.29 -7.33
N PRO A 175 21.02 -30.41 -7.44
CA PRO A 175 20.23 -29.44 -8.19
C PRO A 175 20.29 -28.08 -7.49
N LEU A 176 20.39 -27.01 -8.28
CA LEU A 176 20.37 -25.65 -7.75
C LEU A 176 18.94 -25.27 -7.44
N THR A 177 18.67 -24.86 -6.21
CA THR A 177 17.32 -24.47 -5.79
C THR A 177 17.31 -23.07 -5.19
N ALA A 178 16.24 -22.32 -5.49
CA ALA A 178 15.93 -21.04 -4.85
C ALA A 178 14.45 -20.99 -4.49
N LEU A 179 14.15 -20.25 -3.44
CA LEU A 179 12.79 -19.98 -3.03
C LEU A 179 12.29 -18.67 -3.64
N ILE A 180 11.09 -18.71 -4.21
CA ILE A 180 10.43 -17.58 -4.84
C ILE A 180 9.15 -17.29 -4.07
N SER A 181 9.14 -16.18 -3.35
CA SER A 181 7.94 -15.63 -2.72
C SER A 181 7.26 -14.68 -3.71
N ILE A 182 6.00 -14.96 -4.05
CA ILE A 182 5.17 -14.06 -4.85
C ILE A 182 4.31 -13.29 -3.87
N GLY A 183 4.69 -12.05 -3.58
CA GLY A 183 4.12 -11.31 -2.47
C GLY A 183 4.78 -9.95 -2.28
N CYS A 184 4.58 -9.37 -1.10
CA CYS A 184 5.06 -8.02 -0.80
C CYS A 184 6.59 -7.94 -0.77
N ASP A 185 7.15 -7.07 -1.62
CA ASP A 185 8.53 -6.61 -1.50
C ASP A 185 8.63 -5.52 -0.44
N LEU A 186 9.03 -5.91 0.77
CA LEU A 186 9.17 -5.03 1.95
C LEU A 186 10.14 -3.86 1.75
N LYS A 187 10.92 -3.86 0.66
CA LYS A 187 11.82 -2.76 0.30
C LYS A 187 11.10 -1.61 -0.40
N LYS A 188 9.85 -1.82 -0.82
CA LYS A 188 9.01 -0.79 -1.45
C LYS A 188 8.36 0.09 -0.39
N LYS A 189 8.35 1.39 -0.64
CA LYS A 189 7.62 2.39 0.15
C LYS A 189 7.05 3.46 -0.76
N ILE A 190 6.00 4.13 -0.31
CA ILE A 190 5.49 5.33 -0.98
C ILE A 190 6.01 6.58 -0.28
N VAL A 191 6.28 7.62 -1.07
CA VAL A 191 6.72 8.93 -0.58
C VAL A 191 5.90 10.00 -1.28
N ILE A 192 5.44 11.00 -0.54
CA ILE A 192 4.72 12.13 -1.12
C ILE A 192 5.72 13.20 -1.54
N GLN A 193 5.67 13.60 -2.80
CA GLN A 193 6.59 14.59 -3.34
C GLN A 193 6.35 15.96 -2.68
N ASN A 194 7.39 16.50 -2.03
CA ASN A 194 7.32 17.77 -1.30
C ASN A 194 8.15 18.88 -1.96
N LYS A 195 7.76 19.30 -3.16
CA LYS A 195 8.44 20.39 -3.91
C LYS A 195 8.08 21.79 -3.41
N ILE A 196 6.83 22.00 -3.01
CA ILE A 196 6.32 23.30 -2.56
C ILE A 196 5.74 23.11 -1.17
N SER A 197 6.50 23.52 -0.15
CA SER A 197 6.10 23.45 1.25
C SER A 197 5.84 24.84 1.83
N ALA A 198 5.06 24.89 2.92
CA ALA A 198 4.82 26.12 3.68
C ALA A 198 6.13 26.70 4.25
N CYS A 199 7.07 25.83 4.63
CA CYS A 199 8.40 26.23 5.09
C CYS A 199 9.22 26.90 3.99
N TYR A 200 9.25 26.32 2.79
CA TYR A 200 10.00 26.89 1.66
C TYR A 200 9.48 28.28 1.27
N LYS A 201 8.18 28.52 1.45
CA LYS A 201 7.54 29.83 1.22
C LYS A 201 7.62 30.78 2.43
N GLY A 202 8.26 30.38 3.52
CA GLY A 202 8.41 31.19 4.73
C GLY A 202 7.12 31.45 5.50
N ILE A 203 6.07 30.64 5.27
CA ILE A 203 4.78 30.75 5.97
C ILE A 203 4.87 30.12 7.36
N LEU A 204 5.57 28.99 7.46
CA LEU A 204 5.87 28.31 8.71
C LEU A 204 7.39 28.24 8.88
N ASP A 205 7.86 28.39 10.12
CA ASP A 205 9.27 28.23 10.44
C ASP A 205 9.58 26.77 10.82
N PRO A 206 10.49 26.08 10.11
CA PRO A 206 10.93 24.74 10.49
C PRO A 206 11.40 24.61 11.94
N VAL A 207 12.07 25.63 12.48
CA VAL A 207 12.60 25.59 13.85
C VAL A 207 11.44 25.63 14.85
N ALA A 208 10.45 26.49 14.62
CA ALA A 208 9.23 26.51 15.43
C ALA A 208 8.45 25.20 15.36
N LEU A 209 8.38 24.56 14.19
CA LEU A 209 7.71 23.26 14.04
C LEU A 209 8.43 22.12 14.78
N GLN A 210 9.76 22.20 14.93
CA GLN A 210 10.56 21.23 15.69
C GLN A 210 10.37 21.37 17.21
N ASP A 211 10.02 22.56 17.70
CA ASP A 211 9.90 22.85 19.13
C ASP A 211 8.49 22.57 19.67
N ASN A 212 8.08 21.29 19.68
CA ASN A 212 6.80 20.82 20.23
C ASN A 212 5.58 21.65 19.77
N TYR A 213 5.54 21.98 18.48
CA TYR A 213 4.52 22.84 17.92
C TYR A 213 3.11 22.26 18.12
N THR A 214 2.20 23.09 18.58
CA THR A 214 0.78 22.74 18.72
C THR A 214 -0.08 23.69 17.91
N TYR A 215 -1.19 23.19 17.37
CA TYR A 215 -2.17 24.00 16.67
C TYR A 215 -3.58 23.62 17.11
N VAL A 216 -4.51 24.55 16.93
CA VAL A 216 -5.90 24.39 17.32
C VAL A 216 -6.74 24.07 16.10
N ILE A 217 -7.60 23.07 16.22
CA ILE A 217 -8.67 22.79 15.27
C ILE A 217 -9.99 23.24 15.91
N GLU A 218 -10.69 24.12 15.20
CA GLU A 218 -11.96 24.71 15.61
C GLU A 218 -13.04 23.63 15.68
N LYS A 219 -13.86 23.65 16.74
CA LYS A 219 -14.92 22.65 16.98
C LYS A 219 -15.91 22.47 15.81
N GLU A 220 -16.11 23.50 15.00
CA GLU A 220 -17.00 23.47 13.83
C GLU A 220 -16.37 22.80 12.60
N ALA A 221 -15.06 22.55 12.62
CA ALA A 221 -14.30 22.09 11.45
C ALA A 221 -14.01 20.58 11.44
N TYR A 222 -14.24 19.88 12.55
CA TYR A 222 -13.89 18.47 12.71
C TYR A 222 -14.97 17.65 13.39
N ASP A 223 -14.93 16.35 13.14
CA ASP A 223 -15.77 15.33 13.73
C ASP A 223 -14.91 14.27 14.43
N PRO A 224 -14.94 14.19 15.77
CA PRO A 224 -14.16 13.21 16.53
C PRO A 224 -14.51 11.75 16.23
N GLN A 225 -15.73 11.48 15.76
CA GLN A 225 -16.27 10.12 15.57
C GLN A 225 -16.48 9.75 14.10
N PHE A 226 -16.22 10.67 13.16
CA PHE A 226 -16.43 10.46 11.72
C PHE A 226 -17.88 10.07 11.35
N GLN A 227 -18.86 10.51 12.13
CA GLN A 227 -20.31 10.23 11.98
C GLN A 227 -21.10 11.38 11.34
N GLY A 228 -20.43 12.45 10.90
CA GLY A 228 -21.03 13.69 10.43
C GLY A 228 -21.46 14.65 11.55
N GLN A 229 -20.89 14.56 12.76
CA GLN A 229 -21.23 15.43 13.89
C GLN A 229 -20.08 16.36 14.27
N MET A 230 -20.37 17.64 14.43
CA MET A 230 -19.37 18.63 14.86
C MET A 230 -18.96 18.40 16.32
N ALA A 231 -17.72 18.76 16.65
CA ALA A 231 -17.24 18.70 18.02
C ALA A 231 -17.86 19.79 18.91
N ASN A 232 -17.78 19.57 20.23
CA ASN A 232 -18.25 20.53 21.23
C ASN A 232 -17.16 21.50 21.74
N LYS A 233 -15.89 21.17 21.51
CA LYS A 233 -14.72 21.90 22.01
C LYS A 233 -13.64 21.90 20.94
N ASP A 234 -12.77 22.90 20.98
CA ASP A 234 -11.64 22.95 20.08
C ASP A 234 -10.62 21.86 20.45
N LEU A 235 -9.94 21.33 19.43
CA LEU A 235 -8.93 20.28 19.60
C LEU A 235 -7.54 20.90 19.53
N LEU A 236 -6.73 20.69 20.57
CA LEU A 236 -5.32 21.03 20.55
C LEU A 236 -4.53 19.82 20.03
N VAL A 237 -3.90 19.96 18.87
CA VAL A 237 -3.13 18.91 18.20
C VAL A 237 -1.64 19.20 18.31
N SER A 238 -0.86 18.20 18.72
CA SER A 238 0.60 18.25 18.68
C SER A 238 1.12 17.83 17.31
N TYR A 239 1.94 18.68 16.69
CA TYR A 239 2.50 18.45 15.36
C TYR A 239 3.83 17.71 15.45
N ARG A 240 3.87 16.47 14.93
CA ARG A 240 5.07 15.63 14.95
C ARG A 240 5.97 15.93 13.75
N TYR A 241 6.86 16.90 13.89
CA TYR A 241 7.75 17.31 12.79
C TYR A 241 8.71 16.18 12.33
N GLU A 242 9.19 15.33 13.24
CA GLU A 242 10.09 14.21 12.89
C GLU A 242 9.46 13.23 11.90
N GLU A 243 8.14 13.01 12.01
CA GLU A 243 7.39 12.09 11.15
C GLU A 243 6.86 12.79 9.88
N LEU A 244 6.31 14.01 10.03
CA LEU A 244 5.57 14.70 8.97
C LEU A 244 6.40 15.70 8.15
N GLY A 245 7.52 16.15 8.69
CA GLY A 245 8.35 17.19 8.09
C GLY A 245 7.60 18.52 7.90
N CYS A 246 7.96 19.25 6.84
CA CYS A 246 7.32 20.51 6.49
C CYS A 246 6.03 20.29 5.67
N PRO A 247 4.88 20.88 6.06
CA PRO A 247 3.62 20.71 5.34
C PRO A 247 3.68 21.18 3.88
N LEU A 248 3.06 20.42 2.98
CA LEU A 248 2.82 20.81 1.60
C LEU A 248 1.96 22.06 1.55
N LEU A 249 2.26 23.00 0.66
CA LEU A 249 1.47 24.23 0.56
C LEU A 249 0.39 24.09 -0.51
N VAL A 250 -0.88 24.28 -0.12
CA VAL A 250 -2.03 24.18 -1.03
C VAL A 250 -2.95 25.40 -0.86
N PHE A 251 -3.40 25.97 -1.97
CA PHE A 251 -4.35 27.08 -1.94
C PHE A 251 -5.78 26.55 -1.78
N TYR A 252 -6.58 27.19 -0.92
CA TYR A 252 -8.00 26.85 -0.78
C TYR A 252 -8.72 26.96 -2.13
N ASP A 253 -9.81 26.20 -2.32
CA ASP A 253 -10.62 26.22 -3.55
C ASP A 253 -9.89 25.83 -4.87
N THR A 254 -8.60 25.46 -4.80
CA THR A 254 -7.87 24.92 -5.96
C THR A 254 -7.87 23.40 -5.93
N PRO A 255 -8.41 22.72 -6.97
CA PRO A 255 -8.36 21.27 -7.05
C PRO A 255 -6.90 20.76 -7.04
N TRP A 256 -6.58 19.97 -6.02
CA TRP A 256 -5.24 19.49 -5.73
C TRP A 256 -5.22 17.97 -5.58
N LYS A 257 -4.15 17.31 -6.02
CA LYS A 257 -3.88 15.91 -5.71
C LYS A 257 -2.42 15.74 -5.31
N PRO A 258 -2.11 14.91 -4.30
CA PRO A 258 -0.73 14.60 -3.98
C PRO A 258 -0.07 13.85 -5.13
N VAL A 259 1.21 14.10 -5.35
CA VAL A 259 2.04 13.30 -6.25
C VAL A 259 2.70 12.21 -5.41
N VAL A 260 2.29 10.97 -5.65
CA VAL A 260 2.74 9.79 -4.89
C VAL A 260 3.83 9.10 -5.68
N GLU A 261 4.99 8.93 -5.07
CA GLU A 261 6.16 8.28 -5.67
C GLU A 261 6.37 6.90 -5.07
N LEU A 262 6.68 5.90 -5.90
CA LEU A 262 7.12 4.59 -5.45
C LEU A 262 8.64 4.57 -5.35
N TRP A 263 9.14 4.16 -4.18
CA TRP A 263 10.56 4.04 -3.89
C TRP A 263 10.91 2.60 -3.54
N ARG A 264 12.10 2.16 -3.92
CA ARG A 264 12.67 0.85 -3.55
C ARG A 264 14.13 1.04 -3.15
N GLU A 265 14.50 0.62 -1.94
CA GLU A 265 15.88 0.76 -1.42
C GLU A 265 16.46 2.18 -1.61
N GLU A 266 15.70 3.21 -1.23
CA GLU A 266 16.07 4.62 -1.39
C GLU A 266 16.28 5.09 -2.84
N LYS A 267 15.77 4.34 -3.82
CA LYS A 267 15.75 4.77 -5.23
C LYS A 267 14.34 4.96 -5.71
N PHE A 268 14.06 6.16 -6.22
CA PHE A 268 12.85 6.46 -6.97
C PHE A 268 12.67 5.47 -8.12
N GLN A 269 11.47 4.90 -8.23
CA GLN A 269 11.10 4.00 -9.32
C GLN A 269 10.19 4.73 -10.31
N GLU A 270 9.03 5.20 -9.84
CA GLU A 270 8.02 5.82 -10.67
C GLU A 270 7.06 6.71 -9.86
N VAL A 271 6.31 7.57 -10.57
CA VAL A 271 5.13 8.23 -10.00
C VAL A 271 3.95 7.27 -10.15
N MET A 272 3.32 6.96 -9.03
CA MET A 272 2.25 5.98 -8.96
C MET A 272 0.97 6.50 -9.63
N GLU A 273 0.39 5.68 -10.50
CA GLU A 273 -0.91 5.94 -11.13
C GLU A 273 -2.05 5.07 -10.57
N ALA A 274 -1.77 4.25 -9.56
CA ALA A 274 -2.76 3.39 -8.91
C ALA A 274 -3.87 4.16 -8.19
N GLU A 275 -4.95 3.45 -7.86
CA GLU A 275 -6.04 3.96 -7.04
C GLU A 275 -5.62 4.02 -5.56
N TYR A 276 -5.84 5.17 -4.92
CA TYR A 276 -5.53 5.41 -3.50
C TYR A 276 -6.59 6.28 -2.83
N VAL A 277 -6.62 6.25 -1.51
CA VAL A 277 -7.57 7.00 -0.68
C VAL A 277 -6.84 7.89 0.32
N LEU A 278 -7.48 8.99 0.71
CA LEU A 278 -6.99 9.89 1.75
C LEU A 278 -7.96 9.93 2.92
N LEU A 279 -7.44 9.92 4.14
CA LEU A 279 -8.17 10.11 5.38
C LEU A 279 -7.51 11.20 6.21
N GLU A 280 -8.26 12.20 6.65
CA GLU A 280 -7.74 13.17 7.61
C GLU A 280 -7.82 12.60 9.03
N LEU A 281 -6.67 12.56 9.73
CA LEU A 281 -6.52 11.82 10.98
C LEU A 281 -7.20 12.48 12.19
N ASN A 282 -7.46 13.78 12.15
CA ASN A 282 -8.10 14.52 13.22
C ASN A 282 -9.61 14.70 13.01
N GLY A 283 -10.17 14.12 11.94
CA GLY A 283 -11.59 14.22 11.61
C GLY A 283 -12.01 15.52 10.93
N LEU A 284 -11.07 16.29 10.38
CA LEU A 284 -11.40 17.49 9.60
C LEU A 284 -12.25 17.10 8.38
N PHE A 285 -13.43 17.69 8.24
CA PHE A 285 -14.32 17.47 7.08
C PHE A 285 -14.41 18.71 6.16
N THR A 286 -13.52 19.67 6.34
CA THR A 286 -13.46 20.94 5.57
C THR A 286 -12.79 20.77 4.21
N TYR A 287 -12.96 19.62 3.56
CA TYR A 287 -12.53 19.35 2.20
C TYR A 287 -13.53 18.42 1.50
N THR A 288 -13.54 18.45 0.18
CA THR A 288 -14.36 17.61 -0.67
C THR A 288 -13.57 17.14 -1.89
N TYR A 289 -14.22 16.43 -2.80
CA TYR A 289 -13.63 15.88 -4.02
C TYR A 289 -14.21 16.57 -5.25
N SER A 290 -13.39 16.72 -6.29
CA SER A 290 -13.78 17.37 -7.54
C SER A 290 -14.76 16.54 -8.37
N LEU A 291 -14.76 15.22 -8.18
CA LEU A 291 -15.67 14.30 -8.85
C LEU A 291 -16.70 13.72 -7.87
N THR A 292 -17.88 13.48 -8.42
CA THR A 292 -18.96 12.68 -7.82
C THR A 292 -18.95 11.27 -8.42
N ALA A 293 -19.66 10.32 -7.81
CA ALA A 293 -19.76 8.96 -8.33
C ALA A 293 -20.26 8.90 -9.79
N GLY A 294 -21.21 9.78 -10.16
CA GLY A 294 -21.74 9.88 -11.52
C GLY A 294 -20.73 10.48 -12.50
N THR A 295 -20.05 11.56 -12.13
CA THR A 295 -19.06 12.21 -13.01
C THR A 295 -17.75 11.42 -13.13
N ALA A 296 -17.45 10.58 -12.13
CA ALA A 296 -16.39 9.58 -12.20
C ALA A 296 -16.74 8.40 -13.13
N LEU A 297 -17.97 8.30 -13.65
CA LEU A 297 -18.47 7.19 -14.48
C LEU A 297 -18.48 5.83 -13.76
N CYS A 298 -18.82 5.84 -12.47
CA CYS A 298 -19.01 4.60 -11.71
C CYS A 298 -20.20 3.80 -12.24
N ARG A 299 -20.04 2.46 -12.30
CA ARG A 299 -21.14 1.53 -12.64
C ARG A 299 -21.95 1.15 -11.40
N ALA A 300 -21.23 0.90 -10.31
CA ALA A 300 -21.77 0.58 -9.00
C ALA A 300 -21.50 1.71 -8.01
N GLN A 301 -22.18 1.69 -6.87
CA GLN A 301 -21.94 2.67 -5.81
C GLN A 301 -20.50 2.52 -5.26
N PRO A 302 -19.65 3.57 -5.34
CA PRO A 302 -18.32 3.54 -4.74
C PRO A 302 -18.41 3.49 -3.21
N GLN A 303 -17.41 2.86 -2.60
CA GLN A 303 -17.24 2.81 -1.15
C GLN A 303 -16.75 4.16 -0.61
N ASN A 304 -16.92 4.39 0.68
CA ASN A 304 -16.46 5.58 1.39
C ASN A 304 -15.92 5.23 2.79
N TRP A 305 -15.16 6.14 3.39
CA TRP A 305 -14.57 5.91 4.73
C TRP A 305 -15.62 5.59 5.79
N THR A 306 -16.78 6.24 5.78
CA THR A 306 -17.86 5.95 6.74
C THR A 306 -18.31 4.49 6.68
N SER A 307 -18.44 3.93 5.47
CA SER A 307 -18.80 2.52 5.26
C SER A 307 -17.68 1.54 5.61
N ILE A 308 -16.42 1.94 5.43
CA ILE A 308 -15.25 1.10 5.74
C ILE A 308 -14.97 1.07 7.23
N MET A 309 -15.00 2.23 7.89
CA MET A 309 -14.74 2.35 9.33
C MET A 309 -15.82 1.66 10.17
N TRP A 310 -17.08 1.61 9.70
CA TRP A 310 -18.14 0.86 10.37
C TRP A 310 -17.83 -0.64 10.50
N ASN A 311 -17.03 -1.18 9.58
CA ASN A 311 -16.64 -2.58 9.54
C ASN A 311 -15.20 -2.82 10.02
N ALA A 312 -14.50 -1.79 10.51
CA ALA A 312 -13.12 -1.90 10.95
C ALA A 312 -13.03 -2.57 12.34
N SER A 313 -12.01 -3.40 12.54
CA SER A 313 -11.68 -3.99 13.85
C SER A 313 -10.80 -3.03 14.67
N GLU A 314 -10.84 -3.14 16.00
CA GLU A 314 -9.98 -2.33 16.90
C GLU A 314 -8.48 -2.47 16.59
N GLU A 315 -8.07 -3.61 16.02
CA GLU A 315 -6.67 -3.88 15.65
C GLU A 315 -6.19 -3.14 14.39
N ARG A 316 -7.09 -2.70 13.51
CA ARG A 316 -6.76 -1.93 12.29
C ARG A 316 -7.82 -0.86 12.01
N PRO A 317 -7.75 0.31 12.68
CA PRO A 317 -8.75 1.36 12.53
C PRO A 317 -8.80 2.00 11.12
N PHE A 318 -7.74 1.86 10.31
CA PHE A 318 -7.61 2.45 8.97
C PHE A 318 -7.53 1.38 7.86
N ALA A 319 -8.30 0.30 8.00
CA ALA A 319 -8.21 -0.89 7.15
C ALA A 319 -8.88 -0.75 5.76
N TRP A 320 -8.84 0.41 5.09
CA TRP A 320 -9.22 0.42 3.67
C TRP A 320 -8.06 -0.13 2.86
N ASP A 321 -8.15 -1.40 2.50
CA ASP A 321 -7.06 -2.14 1.87
C ASP A 321 -7.51 -2.95 0.66
N ARG A 322 -6.52 -3.41 -0.10
CA ARG A 322 -6.71 -4.17 -1.33
C ARG A 322 -7.24 -5.60 -1.13
N GLU A 323 -6.98 -6.22 0.02
CA GLU A 323 -7.19 -7.66 0.22
C GLU A 323 -8.58 -7.97 0.77
N VAL A 324 -9.10 -7.09 1.63
CA VAL A 324 -10.26 -7.37 2.46
C VAL A 324 -11.50 -6.67 1.95
N ASN A 325 -11.40 -5.40 1.54
CA ASN A 325 -12.61 -4.60 1.35
C ASN A 325 -12.65 -3.71 0.11
N TYR A 326 -11.55 -3.36 -0.56
CA TYR A 326 -11.66 -2.50 -1.73
C TYR A 326 -12.28 -3.20 -2.96
N VAL A 327 -13.34 -2.58 -3.50
CA VAL A 327 -13.98 -2.96 -4.76
C VAL A 327 -14.12 -1.72 -5.62
N SER A 328 -13.45 -1.71 -6.79
CA SER A 328 -13.55 -0.61 -7.73
C SER A 328 -14.99 -0.46 -8.23
N CYS A 329 -15.50 0.77 -8.27
CA CYS A 329 -16.83 1.07 -8.81
C CYS A 329 -16.93 0.82 -10.33
N HIS A 330 -15.79 0.56 -10.98
CA HIS A 330 -15.67 0.23 -12.40
C HIS A 330 -15.58 -1.28 -12.66
N ASP A 331 -15.63 -2.13 -11.63
CA ASP A 331 -15.54 -3.60 -11.79
C ASP A 331 -16.67 -4.10 -12.72
N PRO A 332 -16.33 -4.73 -13.86
CA PRO A 332 -17.34 -5.24 -14.80
C PRO A 332 -18.16 -6.40 -14.24
N ASN A 333 -17.69 -7.09 -13.20
CA ASN A 333 -18.39 -8.22 -12.58
C ASN A 333 -19.38 -7.76 -11.50
N ASN A 334 -19.35 -6.48 -11.12
CA ASN A 334 -20.25 -5.93 -10.13
C ASN A 334 -21.54 -5.42 -10.79
N ASN A 335 -22.64 -6.15 -10.57
CA ASN A 335 -23.96 -5.82 -11.11
C ASN A 335 -24.79 -4.89 -10.20
N ALA A 336 -24.22 -4.38 -9.10
CA ALA A 336 -24.91 -3.45 -8.23
C ALA A 336 -25.14 -2.10 -8.94
N PRO A 337 -26.36 -1.53 -8.91
CA PRO A 337 -26.63 -0.27 -9.56
C PRO A 337 -26.04 0.93 -8.80
N LEU A 338 -25.61 1.96 -9.53
CA LEU A 338 -25.31 3.27 -8.98
C LEU A 338 -26.61 3.96 -8.51
N LYS A 339 -26.79 4.07 -7.18
CA LYS A 339 -28.01 4.65 -6.58
C LYS A 339 -27.89 6.14 -6.33
N TRP A 340 -26.70 6.61 -5.92
CA TRP A 340 -26.47 8.00 -5.53
C TRP A 340 -25.31 8.58 -6.36
N PRO A 341 -25.59 9.11 -7.57
CA PRO A 341 -24.56 9.64 -8.44
C PRO A 341 -23.91 10.93 -7.92
N GLU A 342 -24.61 11.70 -7.07
CA GLU A 342 -24.15 13.00 -6.58
C GLU A 342 -23.19 12.93 -5.39
N VAL A 343 -22.96 11.75 -4.81
CA VAL A 343 -22.06 11.64 -3.66
C VAL A 343 -20.60 11.88 -4.10
N PRO A 344 -19.78 12.53 -3.25
CA PRO A 344 -18.37 12.73 -3.54
C PRO A 344 -17.65 11.39 -3.76
N TYR A 345 -16.87 11.32 -4.82
CA TYR A 345 -16.03 10.16 -5.12
C TYR A 345 -14.72 10.28 -4.35
N GLN A 346 -14.46 9.40 -3.38
CA GLN A 346 -13.32 9.53 -2.46
C GLN A 346 -12.01 8.89 -2.96
N ILE A 347 -12.09 8.10 -4.03
CA ILE A 347 -10.94 7.42 -4.61
C ILE A 347 -10.20 8.40 -5.52
N LEU A 348 -8.88 8.49 -5.36
CA LEU A 348 -7.98 9.30 -6.17
C LEU A 348 -7.09 8.40 -7.03
N GLY A 349 -6.52 8.97 -8.08
CA GLY A 349 -5.66 8.24 -9.00
C GLY A 349 -6.42 7.30 -9.93
N GLY A 350 -5.72 6.28 -10.42
CA GLY A 350 -6.24 5.33 -11.40
C GLY A 350 -6.64 6.01 -12.70
N ARG A 351 -7.84 5.67 -13.18
CA ARG A 351 -8.40 6.19 -14.44
C ARG A 351 -9.07 7.55 -14.29
N THR A 352 -9.20 8.06 -13.07
CA THR A 352 -9.96 9.29 -12.79
C THR A 352 -9.03 10.48 -12.58
N ALA A 353 -9.47 11.65 -13.02
CA ALA A 353 -8.79 12.92 -12.76
C ALA A 353 -9.26 13.56 -11.44
N ASN A 354 -9.70 12.75 -10.47
CA ASN A 354 -10.24 13.23 -9.21
C ASN A 354 -9.17 13.96 -8.39
N LYS A 355 -9.61 14.98 -7.65
CA LYS A 355 -8.76 15.88 -6.86
C LYS A 355 -9.50 16.28 -5.59
N VAL A 356 -8.76 16.64 -4.57
CA VAL A 356 -9.26 17.23 -3.33
C VAL A 356 -9.45 18.74 -3.52
N ILE A 357 -10.53 19.28 -2.99
CA ILE A 357 -10.83 20.70 -2.94
C ILE A 357 -11.04 21.07 -1.48
N PHE A 358 -10.27 22.04 -0.98
CA PHE A 358 -10.40 22.49 0.40
C PHE A 358 -11.43 23.61 0.51
N ASN A 359 -12.29 23.50 1.52
CA ASN A 359 -13.25 24.54 1.86
C ASN A 359 -12.52 25.74 2.49
N GLN A 360 -13.27 26.78 2.83
CA GLN A 360 -12.76 28.04 3.33
C GLN A 360 -12.25 27.95 4.78
N ARG A 361 -11.14 27.23 4.98
CA ARG A 361 -10.40 27.12 6.24
C ARG A 361 -8.90 27.14 5.97
N ASN A 362 -8.17 27.96 6.72
CA ASN A 362 -6.71 27.90 6.73
C ASN A 362 -6.25 27.00 7.87
N GLY A 363 -5.17 26.25 7.65
CA GLY A 363 -4.59 25.44 8.71
C GLY A 363 -3.89 24.19 8.20
N ILE A 364 -3.38 23.43 9.17
CA ILE A 364 -2.72 22.14 8.93
C ILE A 364 -3.79 21.04 8.84
N TYR A 365 -3.61 20.15 7.88
CA TYR A 365 -4.33 18.89 7.68
C TYR A 365 -3.31 17.76 7.72
N ILE A 366 -3.61 16.67 8.42
CA ILE A 366 -2.75 15.49 8.46
C ILE A 366 -3.49 14.36 7.77
N PHE A 367 -3.00 13.96 6.61
CA PHE A 367 -3.59 12.91 5.80
C PHE A 367 -2.83 11.61 5.97
N PHE A 368 -3.58 10.54 6.21
CA PHE A 368 -3.18 9.17 5.94
C PHE A 368 -3.55 8.82 4.51
N ILE A 369 -2.60 8.27 3.76
CA ILE A 369 -2.80 7.76 2.41
C ILE A 369 -2.61 6.24 2.40
N SER A 370 -3.52 5.54 1.74
CA SER A 370 -3.45 4.10 1.52
C SER A 370 -3.69 3.80 0.04
N VAL A 371 -2.82 2.99 -0.56
CA VAL A 371 -3.01 2.46 -1.91
C VAL A 371 -3.94 1.25 -1.84
N VAL A 372 -5.05 1.33 -2.57
CA VAL A 372 -6.12 0.33 -2.51
C VAL A 372 -6.20 -0.55 -3.76
N ASP A 373 -5.51 -0.17 -4.84
CA ASP A 373 -5.50 -0.92 -6.09
C ASP A 373 -4.98 -2.36 -5.90
N PRO A 374 -5.81 -3.39 -6.12
CA PRO A 374 -5.43 -4.77 -5.87
C PRO A 374 -4.46 -5.35 -6.90
N TYR A 375 -4.20 -4.64 -8.00
CA TYR A 375 -3.33 -5.06 -9.10
C TYR A 375 -2.00 -4.29 -9.17
N TYR A 376 -1.75 -3.37 -8.21
CA TYR A 376 -0.55 -2.54 -8.22
C TYR A 376 0.63 -3.15 -7.44
N SER A 377 0.39 -3.61 -6.21
CA SER A 377 1.41 -4.25 -5.35
C SER A 377 0.73 -5.17 -4.32
N TYR A 378 1.45 -6.20 -3.86
CA TYR A 378 1.04 -7.00 -2.70
C TYR A 378 1.32 -6.30 -1.36
N CYS A 379 2.12 -5.23 -1.35
CA CYS A 379 2.43 -4.50 -0.14
C CYS A 379 1.30 -3.57 0.29
N HIS A 380 1.16 -3.41 1.60
CA HIS A 380 0.40 -2.30 2.17
C HIS A 380 1.23 -1.03 2.01
N LEU A 381 0.98 -0.32 0.91
CA LEU A 381 1.65 0.93 0.61
C LEU A 381 0.85 2.08 1.24
N GLU A 382 1.31 2.51 2.40
CA GLU A 382 0.67 3.56 3.19
C GLU A 382 1.72 4.53 3.74
N THR A 383 1.30 5.78 3.98
CA THR A 383 2.12 6.78 4.67
C THR A 383 1.25 7.89 5.22
N THR A 384 1.82 8.74 6.06
CA THR A 384 1.18 9.96 6.58
C THR A 384 1.95 11.18 6.12
N PHE A 385 1.23 12.25 5.82
CA PHE A 385 1.84 13.50 5.40
C PHE A 385 0.95 14.68 5.80
N SER A 386 1.54 15.87 5.82
CA SER A 386 0.84 17.10 6.20
C SER A 386 0.69 18.09 5.05
N VAL A 387 -0.40 18.84 5.09
CA VAL A 387 -0.73 19.91 4.15
C VAL A 387 -1.09 21.16 4.94
N TYR A 388 -0.57 22.31 4.55
CA TYR A 388 -1.00 23.61 5.03
C TYR A 388 -1.84 24.29 3.95
N VAL A 389 -3.11 24.53 4.27
CA VAL A 389 -4.05 25.23 3.39
C VAL A 389 -4.02 26.71 3.72
N TYR A 390 -3.90 27.55 2.69
CA TYR A 390 -3.83 29.00 2.82
C TYR A 390 -4.79 29.73 1.86
N GLY A 391 -5.04 31.00 2.15
CA GLY A 391 -5.79 31.92 1.30
C GLY A 391 -7.28 32.04 1.63
N ALA A 392 -7.81 31.20 2.52
CA ALA A 392 -9.20 31.29 2.95
C ALA A 392 -9.38 32.48 3.90
N PHE A 393 -9.80 33.62 3.37
CA PHE A 393 -10.19 34.76 4.22
C PHE A 393 -11.48 34.41 4.98
N PRO A 394 -11.68 34.90 6.22
CA PRO A 394 -12.96 34.71 6.90
C PRO A 394 -14.08 35.29 6.02
N LEU A 395 -15.16 34.52 5.84
CA LEU A 395 -16.35 35.02 5.17
C LEU A 395 -16.76 36.34 5.84
N PRO A 396 -17.06 37.41 5.07
CA PRO A 396 -17.53 38.64 5.67
C PRO A 396 -18.78 38.29 6.48
N PHE A 397 -18.65 38.35 7.80
CA PHE A 397 -19.76 38.09 8.71
C PHE A 397 -20.94 38.94 8.24
N SER A 398 -22.07 38.31 7.91
CA SER A 398 -23.30 38.99 7.46
C SER A 398 -23.72 40.09 8.44
N HIS A 399 -23.41 39.91 9.73
CA HIS A 399 -23.60 40.89 10.78
C HIS A 399 -22.80 42.18 10.57
N SER A 400 -21.57 42.13 10.04
CA SER A 400 -20.78 43.33 9.76
C SER A 400 -21.45 44.18 8.70
N ALA A 401 -21.94 43.57 7.62
CA ALA A 401 -22.68 44.28 6.57
C ALA A 401 -23.96 44.92 7.15
N ILE A 402 -24.74 44.16 7.94
CA ILE A 402 -25.97 44.65 8.60
C ILE A 402 -25.67 45.80 9.57
N ILE A 403 -24.62 45.70 10.38
CA ILE A 403 -24.22 46.75 11.32
C ILE A 403 -23.80 48.00 10.54
N THR A 404 -22.98 47.85 9.49
CA THR A 404 -22.57 49.00 8.67
C THR A 404 -23.74 49.67 7.94
N THR A 405 -24.69 48.90 7.39
CA THR A 405 -25.87 49.48 6.75
C THR A 405 -26.79 50.15 7.76
N LEU A 406 -26.99 49.58 8.95
CA LEU A 406 -27.72 50.23 10.05
C LEU A 406 -27.07 51.54 10.48
N LEU A 407 -25.74 51.58 10.60
CA LEU A 407 -24.99 52.79 10.97
C LEU A 407 -25.11 53.88 9.90
N VAL A 408 -25.02 53.50 8.62
CA VAL A 408 -25.21 54.43 7.49
C VAL A 408 -26.65 54.95 7.44
N VAL A 409 -27.65 54.10 7.63
CA VAL A 409 -29.06 54.52 7.66
C VAL A 409 -29.33 55.43 8.86
N ALA A 410 -28.80 55.11 10.05
CA ALA A 410 -28.97 55.92 11.25
C ALA A 410 -28.31 57.30 11.12
N THR A 411 -27.13 57.38 10.49
CA THR A 411 -26.44 58.66 10.24
C THR A 411 -27.15 59.49 9.18
N LEU A 412 -27.68 58.88 8.12
CA LEU A 412 -28.49 59.58 7.12
C LEU A 412 -29.80 60.09 7.71
N LEU A 413 -30.47 59.29 8.55
CA LEU A 413 -31.69 59.70 9.26
C LEU A 413 -31.42 60.83 10.25
N SER A 414 -30.30 60.81 10.98
CA SER A 414 -29.97 61.88 11.93
C SER A 414 -29.65 63.19 11.20
N VAL A 415 -28.93 63.15 10.07
CA VAL A 415 -28.69 64.32 9.22
C VAL A 415 -30.00 64.84 8.62
N TRP A 416 -30.87 63.95 8.15
CA TRP A 416 -32.18 64.33 7.61
C TRP A 416 -33.07 64.98 8.68
N LEU A 417 -33.13 64.41 9.89
CA LEU A 417 -33.85 64.98 11.02
C LEU A 417 -33.26 66.34 11.41
N ALA A 418 -31.94 66.48 11.49
CA ALA A 418 -31.28 67.75 11.80
C ALA A 418 -31.56 68.84 10.75
N TYR A 419 -31.74 68.46 9.47
CA TYR A 419 -32.11 69.39 8.39
C TYR A 419 -33.61 69.74 8.39
N MET A 420 -34.49 68.75 8.61
CA MET A 420 -35.94 68.93 8.50
C MET A 420 -36.58 69.55 9.74
N VAL A 421 -36.10 69.23 10.95
CA VAL A 421 -36.68 69.72 12.22
C VAL A 421 -36.67 71.26 12.33
N PRO A 422 -35.59 71.99 12.01
CA PRO A 422 -35.60 73.46 12.01
C PRO A 422 -36.55 74.03 10.96
N LYS A 423 -36.69 73.36 9.81
CA LYS A 423 -37.53 73.79 8.69
C LYS A 423 -39.02 73.62 8.98
N LEU A 424 -39.39 72.55 9.70
CA LEU A 424 -40.74 72.27 10.20
C LEU A 424 -41.13 73.15 11.40
N LEU A 425 -40.17 73.56 12.23
CA LEU A 425 -40.40 74.50 13.33
C LEU A 425 -40.66 75.95 12.87
N HIS A 426 -40.33 76.28 11.61
CA HIS A 426 -40.54 77.61 11.02
C HIS A 426 -41.88 77.78 10.26
N MET A 427 -42.71 76.74 10.16
CA MET A 427 -44.09 76.84 9.66
C MET A 427 -45.09 76.88 10.82
N GLU A 428 -46.27 77.47 10.64
CA GLU A 428 -47.30 77.71 11.68
C GLU A 428 -47.75 76.46 12.49
N GLN A 429 -47.44 75.25 12.03
CA GLN A 429 -47.66 73.99 12.78
C GLN A 429 -46.57 73.68 13.84
N GLY A 430 -45.40 74.35 13.81
CA GLY A 430 -44.29 74.14 14.75
C GLY A 430 -44.61 74.58 16.19
N HIS A 431 -45.50 75.55 16.37
CA HIS A 431 -45.92 76.03 17.70
C HIS A 431 -46.78 75.01 18.47
N ARG A 432 -47.51 74.10 17.79
CA ARG A 432 -48.25 73.01 18.45
C ARG A 432 -47.33 71.89 18.94
N PHE A 433 -46.25 71.59 18.20
CA PHE A 433 -45.29 70.55 18.57
C PHE A 433 -44.42 70.93 19.79
N ARG A 434 -44.10 72.23 19.94
CA ARG A 434 -43.40 72.74 21.13
C ARG A 434 -44.20 72.54 22.42
N GLY A 435 -45.52 72.68 22.37
CA GLY A 435 -46.41 72.44 23.52
C GLY A 435 -46.49 70.97 23.94
N PHE A 436 -46.44 70.05 22.98
CA PHE A 436 -46.52 68.60 23.25
C PHE A 436 -45.23 68.06 23.93
N TRP A 437 -44.06 68.50 23.47
CA TRP A 437 -42.77 68.10 24.06
C TRP A 437 -42.54 68.69 25.47
N VAL A 438 -43.01 69.92 25.73
CA VAL A 438 -42.98 70.50 27.08
C VAL A 438 -43.90 69.73 28.04
N GLY A 439 -45.03 69.18 27.56
CA GLY A 439 -45.91 68.30 28.34
C GLY A 439 -45.28 66.94 28.69
N LEU A 440 -44.55 66.33 27.75
CA LEU A 440 -43.88 65.04 27.96
C LEU A 440 -42.66 65.15 28.89
N CYS A 441 -41.83 66.19 28.74
CA CYS A 441 -40.72 66.45 29.66
C CYS A 441 -41.20 66.71 31.10
N ARG A 442 -42.38 67.35 31.28
CA ARG A 442 -42.96 67.58 32.62
C ARG A 442 -43.47 66.28 33.27
N ARG A 443 -43.99 65.33 32.48
CA ARG A 443 -44.37 63.99 32.94
C ARG A 443 -43.17 63.13 33.33
N CYS A 444 -42.09 63.11 32.54
CA CYS A 444 -40.87 62.38 32.90
C CYS A 444 -40.18 62.94 34.16
N ARG A 445 -40.26 64.26 34.39
CA ARG A 445 -39.71 64.89 35.61
C ARG A 445 -40.51 64.55 36.87
N GLN A 446 -41.80 64.25 36.76
CA GLN A 446 -42.61 63.73 37.87
C GLN A 446 -42.32 62.26 38.17
N SER A 447 -42.05 61.43 37.15
CA SER A 447 -41.72 60.00 37.35
C SER A 447 -40.34 59.76 37.97
N CYS A 448 -39.37 60.65 37.76
CA CYS A 448 -38.03 60.55 38.38
C CYS A 448 -37.95 61.14 39.80
N ALA A 449 -39.02 61.73 40.34
CA ALA A 449 -39.07 62.25 41.71
C ALA A 449 -39.58 61.23 42.75
N CYS A 450 -39.94 60.02 42.34
CA CYS A 450 -40.42 58.94 43.21
C CYS A 450 -39.44 57.76 43.37
N PHE A 451 -38.13 58.03 43.26
CA PHE A 451 -37.10 57.14 43.82
C PHE A 451 -36.12 57.98 44.64
N ARG A 452 -36.49 58.23 45.90
CA ARG A 452 -35.56 58.55 46.96
C ARG A 452 -36.00 57.87 48.24
#